data_AF-A0A061N613-F1
#
_entry.id   AF-A0A061N613-F1
#
_cell.length_a   1.000
_cell.length_b   1.000
_cell.length_c   1.000
_cell.angle_alpha   90.00
_cell.angle_beta   90.00
_cell.angle_gamma   90.00
#
_symmetry.space_group_name_H-M   'P 1'
#
loop_
_entity.id
_entity.type
_entity.pdbx_description
1 polymer ?
#
loop_
_entity_poly.entity_id
_entity_poly.type
_entity_poly.pdbx_seq_one_letter_code
_entity_poly.pdbx_strand_id
1 'polypeptide(L)' 'MKKIDIAAELYQKNAGLFRCPICLEAVEVIERSLVCSKQHSFDLAKKGYVHLLKKANG' A
#
# COMPACT_ATOMS: atom_id res chain seq x y z
N MET A 1 -19.86 -7.75 1.57
CA MET A 1 -18.65 -6.93 1.35
C MET A 1 -17.60 -7.33 2.37
N LYS A 2 -16.39 -7.74 1.96
CA LYS A 2 -15.34 -8.15 2.92
C LYS A 2 -14.63 -6.89 3.42
N LYS A 3 -14.20 -6.87 4.68
CA LYS A 3 -13.53 -5.71 5.30
C LYS A 3 -12.29 -5.23 4.54
N ILE A 4 -11.61 -6.15 3.86
CA ILE A 4 -10.44 -5.87 3.03
C ILE A 4 -10.77 -5.07 1.75
N ASP A 5 -11.97 -5.25 1.19
CA ASP A 5 -12.38 -4.55 -0.02
C ASP A 5 -12.69 -3.06 0.29
N ILE A 6 -13.31 -2.81 1.44
CA ILE A 6 -13.51 -1.45 1.98
C ILE A 6 -12.16 -0.74 2.16
N ALA A 7 -11.18 -1.44 2.73
CA ALA A 7 -9.85 -0.89 2.90
C ALA A 7 -9.20 -0.57 1.55
N ALA A 8 -9.26 -1.48 0.57
CA ALA A 8 -8.71 -1.26 -0.77
C ALA A 8 -9.30 -0.01 -1.44
N GLU A 9 -10.63 0.18 -1.38
CA GLU A 9 -11.28 1.40 -1.88
C GLU A 9 -10.82 2.66 -1.16
N LEU A 10 -10.65 2.61 0.17
CA LEU A 10 -10.15 3.74 0.95
C LEU A 10 -8.72 4.09 0.56
N TYR A 11 -7.84 3.10 0.39
CA TYR A 11 -6.48 3.33 -0.09
C TYR A 11 -6.46 3.89 -1.51
N GLN A 12 -7.34 3.42 -2.40
CA GLN A 12 -7.42 3.91 -3.78
C GLN A 12 -7.91 5.35 -3.84
N LYS A 13 -8.95 5.71 -3.08
CA LYS A 13 -9.46 7.08 -2.97
C LYS A 13 -8.43 8.06 -2.41
N ASN A 14 -7.52 7.57 -1.57
CA ASN A 14 -6.52 8.37 -0.89
C ASN A 14 -5.09 8.09 -1.39
N ALA A 15 -4.92 7.49 -2.57
CA ALA A 15 -3.61 7.03 -3.06
C ALA A 15 -2.57 8.15 -3.08
N GLY A 16 -2.98 9.38 -3.40
CA GLY A 16 -2.11 10.57 -3.40
C GLY A 16 -1.53 10.97 -2.03
N LEU A 17 -2.04 10.42 -0.92
CA LEU A 17 -1.48 10.64 0.42
C LEU A 17 -0.32 9.69 0.74
N PHE A 18 -0.15 8.63 -0.05
CA PHE A 18 0.84 7.59 0.21
C PHE A 18 2.03 7.73 -0.73
N ARG A 19 3.21 7.41 -0.21
CA ARG A 19 4.43 7.24 -0.99
C ARG A 19 5.16 5.98 -0.57
N CYS A 20 5.96 5.44 -1.47
CA CYS A 20 6.82 4.31 -1.18
C CYS A 20 7.83 4.68 -0.09
N PRO A 21 7.90 3.99 1.06
CA PRO A 21 8.90 4.26 2.09
C PRO A 21 10.34 3.94 1.63
N ILE A 22 10.49 3.19 0.52
CA ILE A 22 11.79 2.78 -0.03
C ILE A 22 12.36 3.85 -0.96
N CYS A 23 11.60 4.24 -1.99
CA CYS A 23 12.05 5.16 -3.03
C CYS A 23 11.35 6.52 -3.04
N LEU A 24 10.39 6.76 -2.15
CA LEU A 24 9.61 8.00 -2.00
C LEU A 24 8.75 8.39 -3.22
N GLU A 25 8.64 7.49 -4.19
CA GLU A 25 7.75 7.63 -5.35
C GLU A 25 6.28 7.43 -4.97
N ALA A 26 5.39 7.95 -5.83
CA ALA A 26 3.96 7.68 -5.73
C ALA A 26 3.68 6.17 -5.78
N VAL A 27 2.61 5.77 -5.07
CA VAL A 27 2.12 4.39 -5.07
C VAL A 27 0.72 4.36 -5.67
N GLU A 28 0.44 3.29 -6.40
CA GLU A 28 -0.87 2.97 -6.93
C GLU A 28 -1.42 1.75 -6.20
N VAL A 29 -2.75 1.65 -6.09
CA VAL A 29 -3.39 0.46 -5.53
C VAL A 29 -3.71 -0.49 -6.66
N ILE A 30 -3.07 -1.65 -6.67
CA ILE A 30 -3.32 -2.74 -7.61
C ILE A 30 -3.95 -3.88 -6.82
N GLU A 31 -5.21 -4.16 -7.10
CA GLU A 31 -6.07 -5.10 -6.37
C GLU A 31 -6.13 -4.84 -4.86
N ARG A 32 -5.16 -5.36 -4.10
CA ARG A 32 -5.04 -5.24 -2.65
C ARG A 32 -3.60 -4.97 -2.21
N SER A 33 -2.80 -4.36 -3.08
CA SER A 33 -1.40 -4.03 -2.80
C SER A 33 -1.09 -2.62 -3.27
N LEU A 34 -0.26 -1.90 -2.51
CA LEU A 34 0.28 -0.61 -2.90
C LEU A 34 1.59 -0.82 -3.64
N VAL A 35 1.67 -0.40 -4.90
CA VAL A 35 2.80 -0.64 -5.78
C VAL A 35 3.33 0.70 -6.29
N CYS A 36 4.64 0.93 -6.17
CA CYS A 36 5.29 2.10 -6.76
C CYS A 36 5.87 1.81 -8.16
N SER A 37 6.30 2.85 -8.87
CA SER A 37 6.96 2.74 -10.19
C SER A 37 8.22 1.86 -10.19
N LYS A 38 8.90 1.72 -9.04
CA LYS A 38 10.06 0.82 -8.85
C LYS A 38 9.68 -0.61 -8.42
N GLN A 39 8.41 -0.99 -8.54
CA GLN A 39 7.88 -2.33 -8.24
C GLN A 39 8.01 -2.79 -6.76
N HIS A 40 8.21 -1.86 -5.82
CA HIS A 40 7.99 -2.19 -4.41
C HIS A 40 6.50 -2.35 -4.15
N SER A 41 6.10 -3.52 -3.64
CA SER A 41 4.71 -3.87 -3.31
C SER A 41 4.53 -3.97 -1.78
N PHE A 42 3.41 -3.43 -1.29
CA PHE A 42 2.98 -3.53 0.10
C PHE A 42 1.54 -4.05 0.17
N ASP A 43 1.37 -5.29 0.64
CA ASP A 43 0.06 -5.94 0.67
C ASP A 43 -0.84 -5.39 1.78
N LEU A 44 -2.13 -5.23 1.47
CA LEU A 44 -3.16 -4.95 2.46
C LEU A 44 -3.44 -6.23 3.26
N ALA A 45 -3.25 -6.14 4.58
CA ALA A 45 -3.62 -7.21 5.49
C ALA A 45 -5.14 -7.40 5.52
N LYS A 46 -5.59 -8.61 5.87
CA LYS A 46 -7.03 -8.96 6.01
C LYS A 46 -7.81 -8.07 6.99
N LYS A 47 -7.12 -7.36 7.88
CA LYS A 47 -7.69 -6.40 8.84
C LYS A 47 -7.73 -4.96 8.32
N GLY A 48 -7.30 -4.70 7.09
CA GLY A 48 -7.40 -3.40 6.43
C GLY A 48 -6.23 -2.43 6.70
N TYR A 49 -5.09 -2.92 7.19
CA TYR A 49 -3.88 -2.11 7.38
C TYR A 49 -2.76 -2.58 6.44
N VAL A 50 -1.80 -1.69 6.16
CA VAL A 50 -0.63 -1.95 5.31
C VAL A 50 0.63 -1.78 6.14
N HIS A 51 1.58 -2.71 6.01
CA HIS A 51 2.90 -2.59 6.64
C HIS A 51 3.86 -1.84 5.72
N LEU A 52 4.00 -0.52 5.93
CA LEU A 52 4.99 0.32 5.24
C LEU A 52 6.34 0.35 5.97
N LEU A 53 6.81 -0.81 6.43
CA LEU A 53 8.07 -0.90 7.16
C LEU A 53 9.21 -1.16 6.18
N LYS A 54 10.21 -0.29 6.17
CA LYS A 54 11.54 -0.66 5.67
C LYS A 54 12.04 -1.80 6.55
N LYS A 55 12.50 -2.92 5.96
CA LYS A 55 13.41 -3.80 6.69
C LYS A 55 14.62 -2.93 7.06
N ALA A 56 14.77 -2.64 8.35
CA ALA A 56 16.03 -2.16 8.88
C ALA A 56 16.99 -3.34 8.75
N ASN A 57 17.82 -3.33 7.71
CA ASN A 57 18.97 -4.22 7.67
C ASN A 57 19.95 -3.65 8.70
N GLY A 58 20.05 -4.31 9.85
CA GLY A 58 21.19 -4.19 10.76
C GLY A 58 22.29 -5.12 10.31
#